data_AF-A0A2W0AYK8-F1
#
_entry.id   AF-A0A2W0AYK8-F1
#
_cell.length_a   1.000
_cell.length_b   1.000
_cell.length_c   1.000
_cell.angle_alpha   90.00
_cell.angle_beta   90.00
_cell.angle_gamma   90.00
#
_symmetry.space_group_name_H-M   'P 1'
#
loop_
_entity.id
_entity.type
_entity.pdbx_description
1 polymer ?
#
loop_
_entity_poly.entity_id
_entity_poly.type
_entity_poly.pdbx_seq_one_letter_code
_entity_poly.pdbx_strand_id
1 'polypeptide(L)' 'MRKPESAWQDLYRDALFETDLQKALERIMLAQAAIDSRLHQLNQGPQSQEVRDMQYALSQLSLLRRTML' A
#
# COMPACT_ATOMS: atom_id res chain seq x y z
N MET A 1 -1.83 14.99 -15.60
CA MET A 1 -2.88 14.48 -14.69
C MET A 1 -2.46 13.10 -14.21
N ARG A 2 -2.08 12.92 -12.94
CA ARG A 2 -1.84 11.57 -12.39
C ARG A 2 -3.19 10.87 -12.27
N LYS A 3 -3.31 9.65 -12.80
CA LYS A 3 -4.51 8.83 -12.60
C LYS A 3 -4.64 8.48 -11.11
N PRO A 4 -5.83 8.53 -10.51
CA PRO A 4 -6.03 8.16 -9.10
C PRO A 4 -5.59 6.72 -8.79
N GLU A 5 -5.52 5.85 -9.79
CA GLU A 5 -5.04 4.44 -9.68
C GLU A 5 -3.56 4.34 -9.30
N SER A 6 -2.75 5.37 -9.62
CA SER A 6 -1.31 5.40 -9.32
C SER A 6 -0.96 5.81 -7.88
N ALA A 7 -1.94 6.26 -7.09
CA ALA A 7 -1.68 6.83 -5.77
C ALA A 7 -1.21 5.80 -4.74
N TRP A 8 -1.83 4.62 -4.69
CA TRP A 8 -1.44 3.60 -3.72
C TRP A 8 -0.10 2.93 -4.07
N GLN A 9 0.22 2.82 -5.36
CA GLN A 9 1.47 2.23 -5.85
C GLN A 9 2.67 3.11 -5.51
N ASP A 10 2.52 4.43 -5.65
CA ASP A 10 3.54 5.40 -5.26
C ASP A 10 3.79 5.36 -3.75
N LEU A 11 2.73 5.40 -2.94
CA LEU A 11 2.85 5.32 -1.48
C LEU A 11 3.45 3.99 -1.01
N TYR A 12 3.06 2.89 -1.64
CA TYR A 12 3.64 1.57 -1.39
C TYR A 12 5.15 1.57 -1.69
N ARG A 13 5.55 2.10 -2.85
CA ARG A 13 6.96 2.23 -3.22
C ARG A 13 7.73 3.10 -2.23
N ASP A 14 7.16 4.24 -1.83
CA ASP A 14 7.78 5.16 -0.88
C ASP A 14 7.97 4.53 0.50
N ALA A 15 7.07 3.62 0.91
CA ALA A 15 7.21 2.84 2.14
C ALA A 15 8.31 1.78 2.03
N LEU A 16 8.45 1.09 0.90
CA LEU A 16 9.48 0.07 0.69
C LEU A 16 10.91 0.64 0.69
N PHE A 17 11.08 1.85 0.17
CA PHE A 17 12.40 2.47 0.01
C PHE A 17 12.75 3.51 1.08
N GLU A 18 11.91 3.67 2.11
CA GLU A 18 12.24 4.53 3.25
C GLU A 18 13.26 3.85 4.16
N THR A 19 14.36 4.55 4.42
CA THR A 19 15.48 4.06 5.22
C THR A 19 15.50 4.67 6.62
N ASP A 20 14.79 5.79 6.82
CA ASP A 20 14.57 6.39 8.13
C ASP A 20 13.46 5.63 8.86
N LEU A 21 13.81 4.91 9.94
CA LEU A 21 12.88 4.09 10.73
C LEU A 21 11.68 4.88 11.28
N GLN A 22 11.87 6.14 11.66
CA GLN A 22 10.77 6.95 12.18
C GLN A 22 9.77 7.29 11.08
N LYS A 23 10.27 7.62 9.88
CA LYS A 23 9.42 7.89 8.70
C LYS A 23 8.85 6.62 8.08
N ALA A 24 9.54 5.49 8.20
CA ALA A 24 9.12 4.23 7.60
C ALA A 24 7.77 3.77 8.16
N LEU A 25 7.58 3.88 9.47
CA LEU A 25 6.30 3.54 10.10
C LEU A 25 5.15 4.42 9.58
N GLU A 26 5.37 5.73 9.45
CA GLU A 26 4.38 6.66 8.91
C GLU A 26 4.03 6.31 7.45
N ARG A 27 5.03 6.08 6.60
CA ARG A 27 4.82 5.73 5.20
C ARG A 27 4.12 4.38 5.02
N ILE A 28 4.44 3.38 5.84
CA ILE A 28 3.73 2.10 5.87
C ILE A 28 2.25 2.32 6.17
N MET A 29 1.92 3.16 7.16
CA MET A 29 0.53 3.48 7.50
C MET A 29 -0.20 4.21 6.36
N LEU A 30 0.45 5.19 5.73
CA LEU A 30 -0.12 5.93 4.59
C LEU A 30 -0.38 5.00 3.39
N ALA A 31 0.57 4.13 3.06
CA ALA A 31 0.42 3.16 1.99
C ALA A 31 -0.72 2.18 2.27
N GLN A 32 -0.80 1.66 3.51
CA GLN A 32 -1.85 0.74 3.91
C GLN A 32 -3.24 1.39 3.83
N ALA A 33 -3.40 2.62 4.34
CA ALA A 33 -4.65 3.35 4.26
C ALA A 33 -5.09 3.63 2.81
N ALA A 34 -4.14 3.97 1.93
CA ALA A 34 -4.42 4.18 0.51
C ALA A 34 -4.87 2.88 -0.20
N ILE A 35 -4.21 1.76 0.09
CA ILE A 35 -4.57 0.45 -0.46
C ILE A 35 -5.96 0.02 0.04
N ASP A 36 -6.24 0.14 1.34
CA ASP A 36 -7.53 -0.22 1.93
C ASP A 36 -8.67 0.63 1.34
N SER A 37 -8.43 1.93 1.15
CA SER A 37 -9.40 2.83 0.50
C SER A 37 -9.70 2.40 -0.93
N ARG A 38 -8.67 2.04 -1.71
CA ARG A 38 -8.83 1.59 -3.11
C ARG A 38 -9.54 0.23 -3.18
N LEU A 39 -9.19 -0.71 -2.31
CA LEU A 39 -9.88 -2.00 -2.20
C LEU A 39 -11.37 -1.79 -1.87
N HIS A 40 -11.70 -0.87 -0.96
CA HIS A 40 -13.08 -0.54 -0.62
C HIS A 40 -13.86 -0.01 -1.83
N GLN A 41 -13.24 0.85 -2.66
CA GLN A 41 -13.84 1.35 -3.90
C GLN A 41 -14.07 0.24 -4.94
N LEU A 42 -13.18 -0.75 -5.00
CA LEU A 42 -13.24 -1.84 -5.97
C LEU A 42 -14.13 -3.00 -5.54
N ASN A 43 -14.56 -3.06 -4.27
CA ASN A 43 -15.35 -4.15 -3.69
C ASN A 43 -16.76 -4.33 -4.29
N GLN A 44 -17.10 -3.58 -5.34
CA GLN A 44 -18.34 -3.62 -6.10
C GLN A 44 -18.25 -4.50 -7.37
N GLY A 45 -17.10 -5.14 -7.65
CA GLY A 45 -16.86 -5.86 -8.90
C GLY A 45 -16.05 -7.17 -8.76
N PRO A 46 -15.92 -7.94 -9.86
CA PRO A 46 -15.13 -9.18 -9.87
C PRO A 46 -13.66 -8.93 -9.55
N GLN A 47 -13.02 -9.93 -8.94
CA GLN A 47 -11.67 -9.83 -8.38
C GLN A 47 -10.61 -9.59 -9.49
N SER A 48 -10.25 -8.32 -9.68
CA SER A 48 -9.30 -7.87 -10.70
C SER A 48 -7.85 -8.21 -10.33
N GLN A 49 -6.94 -8.10 -11.31
CA GLN A 49 -5.51 -8.19 -11.03
C GLN A 49 -5.05 -7.12 -10.02
N GLU A 50 -5.61 -5.91 -10.12
CA GLU A 50 -5.32 -4.82 -9.17
C GLU A 50 -5.63 -5.21 -7.72
N VAL A 51 -6.75 -5.92 -7.48
CA VAL A 51 -7.10 -6.44 -6.14
C VAL A 51 -6.04 -7.41 -5.62
N ARG A 52 -5.55 -8.32 -6.46
CA ARG A 52 -4.49 -9.27 -6.09
C ARG A 52 -3.17 -8.55 -5.78
N ASP A 53 -2.80 -7.57 -6.59
CA ASP A 53 -1.57 -6.79 -6.39
C ASP A 53 -1.63 -6.00 -5.07
N MET A 54 -2.79 -5.44 -4.73
CA MET A 54 -3.03 -4.75 -3.46
C MET A 54 -2.98 -5.69 -2.25
N GLN A 55 -3.59 -6.88 -2.34
CA GLN A 55 -3.49 -7.90 -1.29
C GLN A 55 -2.04 -8.33 -1.06
N TYR A 56 -1.28 -8.49 -2.14
CA TYR A 56 0.15 -8.77 -2.06
C TYR A 56 0.89 -7.61 -1.38
N ALA A 57 0.66 -6.36 -1.80
CA ALA A 57 1.29 -5.18 -1.19
C ALA A 57 1.00 -5.06 0.32
N LEU A 58 -0.24 -5.31 0.75
CA LEU A 58 -0.60 -5.35 2.18
C LEU A 58 0.19 -6.41 2.96
N SER A 59 0.40 -7.58 2.37
CA SER A 59 1.21 -8.64 2.99
C SER A 59 2.67 -8.21 3.17
N GLN A 60 3.24 -7.52 2.17
CA GLN A 60 4.61 -7.01 2.21
C GLN A 60 4.76 -5.89 3.25
N LEU A 61 3.81 -4.94 3.31
CA LEU A 61 3.81 -3.89 4.32
C LEU A 61 3.69 -4.45 5.75
N SER A 62 2.86 -5.48 5.96
CA SER A 62 2.78 -6.14 7.26
C SER A 62 4.09 -6.84 7.64
N LEU A 63 4.80 -7.43 6.68
CA LEU A 63 6.10 -8.04 6.93
C LEU A 63 7.13 -6.97 7.27
N LEU A 64 7.22 -5.92 6.47
CA LEU A 64 8.14 -4.79 6.66
C LEU A 64 7.97 -4.16 8.05
N ARG A 65 6.73 -3.91 8.47
CA ARG A 65 6.43 -3.37 9.80
C ARG A 65 6.93 -4.27 10.92
N ARG A 66 6.81 -5.59 10.78
CA ARG A 66 7.28 -6.56 11.79
C ARG A 66 8.78 -6.65 11.85
N THR A 67 9.49 -6.45 10.74
CA THR A 67 10.96 -6.48 10.72
C THR A 67 11.60 -5.20 11.25
N MET A 68 10.82 -4.12 11.35
CA MET A 68 11.28 -2.83 11.87
C MET A 68 11.02 -2.63 13.37
N LEU A 69 10.22 -3.52 14.00
CA LEU A 69 9.90 -3.53 15.43
C LEU A 69 10.69 -4.64 16.13
#